data_AF-A0A521XZZ1-F1
#
_entry.id   AF-A0A521XZZ1-F1
#
_cell.length_a   1.000
_cell.length_b   1.000
_cell.length_c   1.000
_cell.angle_alpha   90.00
_cell.angle_beta   90.00
_cell.angle_gamma   90.00
#
_symmetry.space_group_name_H-M   'P 1'
#
loop_
_entity.id
_entity.type
_entity.pdbx_description
1 polymer ?
#
loop_
_entity_poly.entity_id
_entity_poly.type
_entity_poly.pdbx_seq_one_letter_code
_entity_poly.pdbx_strand_id
1 'polypeptide(L)'
;MYREWDVTLEWAPFFLDPSIPPEGRVRTPTTTPDTPPSAMELRGEALGVKFARGRTFQPHTHRALEAGEWVGQHGDTEQVIEYHRRLFRAHFTDHESLMDLDVLAREATATGLDGAALRADLESGALRAQVDEGIEHSYAIGVTAIPTFIFDDKYAVVGAHEYPTFVRVLEQLGARRRETPLPQPPEPSRA
;
A
#
# COMPACT_ATOMS: atom_id res chain seq x y z
N MET A 1 -5.45 6.31 13.12
CA MET A 1 -6.75 5.60 13.17
C MET A 1 -6.71 4.38 14.09
N TYR A 2 -6.13 3.23 13.71
CA TYR A 2 -6.10 1.99 14.54
C TYR A 2 -5.45 2.15 15.93
N ARG A 3 -4.56 3.14 16.09
CA ARG A 3 -4.00 3.51 17.39
C ARG A 3 -4.98 4.19 18.33
N GLU A 4 -5.98 4.90 17.81
CA GLU A 4 -6.96 5.65 18.60
C GLU A 4 -8.31 4.93 18.70
N TRP A 5 -8.60 4.06 17.74
CA TRP A 5 -9.87 3.35 17.63
C TRP A 5 -9.64 1.85 17.71
N ASP A 6 -10.58 1.15 18.33
CA ASP A 6 -10.58 -0.31 18.38
C ASP A 6 -11.15 -0.87 17.08
N VAL A 7 -10.28 -0.94 16.07
CA VAL A 7 -10.59 -1.39 14.72
C VAL A 7 -9.52 -2.36 14.24
N THR A 8 -9.94 -3.35 13.46
CA THR A 8 -9.06 -4.18 12.65
C THR A 8 -8.83 -3.49 11.31
N LEU A 9 -7.64 -3.65 10.74
CA LEU A 9 -7.30 -3.07 9.46
C LEU A 9 -6.81 -4.18 8.54
N GLU A 10 -7.46 -4.31 7.40
CA GLU A 10 -7.19 -5.33 6.39
C GLU A 10 -6.89 -4.64 5.06
N TRP A 11 -5.92 -5.18 4.32
CA TRP A 11 -5.50 -4.64 3.03
C TRP A 11 -6.10 -5.51 1.93
N ALA A 12 -6.88 -4.90 1.06
CA ALA A 12 -7.45 -5.60 -0.10
C ALA A 12 -6.57 -5.37 -1.34
N PRO A 13 -6.26 -6.43 -2.11
CA PRO A 13 -5.50 -6.29 -3.35
C PRO A 13 -6.36 -5.65 -4.45
N PHE A 14 -5.76 -4.78 -5.26
CA PHE A 14 -6.45 -4.10 -6.37
C PHE A 14 -5.46 -3.68 -7.45
N PHE A 15 -5.81 -3.88 -8.73
CA PHE A 15 -5.09 -3.25 -9.83
C PHE A 15 -5.70 -1.91 -10.21
N LEU A 16 -4.89 -0.86 -10.08
CA LEU A 16 -5.23 0.46 -10.64
C LEU A 16 -5.28 0.44 -12.18
N ASP A 17 -4.35 -0.28 -12.81
CA ASP A 17 -4.32 -0.50 -14.25
C ASP A 17 -4.14 -1.99 -14.55
N PRO A 18 -5.23 -2.76 -14.69
CA PRO A 18 -5.17 -4.18 -15.02
C PRO A 18 -4.66 -4.46 -16.44
N SER A 19 -4.44 -3.42 -17.27
CA SER A 19 -3.89 -3.60 -18.63
C SER A 19 -2.37 -3.75 -18.66
N ILE A 20 -1.67 -3.47 -17.56
CA ILE A 20 -0.22 -3.67 -17.49
C ILE A 20 0.07 -5.17 -17.65
N PRO A 21 0.85 -5.59 -18.65
CA PRO A 21 1.09 -7.01 -18.89
C PRO A 21 2.02 -7.60 -17.80
N PRO A 22 2.08 -8.93 -17.63
CA PRO A 22 2.87 -9.57 -16.58
C PRO A 22 4.36 -9.18 -16.57
N GLU A 23 4.94 -8.91 -17.74
CA GLU A 23 6.32 -8.44 -17.92
C GLU A 23 6.53 -6.95 -17.61
N GLY A 24 5.48 -6.23 -17.22
CA GLY A 24 5.48 -4.78 -17.05
C GLY A 24 5.48 -4.02 -18.37
N ARG A 25 5.56 -2.69 -18.32
CA ARG A 25 5.48 -1.84 -19.50
C ARG A 25 6.56 -0.77 -19.48
N VAL A 26 7.31 -0.66 -20.58
CA VAL A 26 8.19 0.50 -20.82
C VAL A 26 7.31 1.74 -20.93
N ARG A 27 7.70 2.81 -20.25
CA ARG A 27 6.98 4.07 -20.20
C ARG A 27 7.91 5.20 -20.63
N THR A 28 7.40 6.11 -21.44
CA THR A 28 8.08 7.39 -21.68
C THR A 28 7.79 8.33 -20.51
N PRO A 29 8.81 8.89 -19.84
CA PRO A 29 8.59 9.87 -18.80
C PRO A 29 7.79 11.06 -19.33
N THR A 30 6.76 11.45 -18.58
CA THR A 30 5.88 12.58 -18.93
C THR A 30 6.34 13.91 -18.32
N THR A 31 7.39 13.88 -17.51
CA THR A 31 7.92 15.03 -16.78
C THR A 31 9.43 15.16 -17.02
N THR A 32 9.90 16.39 -17.24
CA THR A 32 11.32 16.77 -17.29
C THR A 32 11.77 17.39 -15.96
N PRO A 33 13.08 17.63 -15.75
CA PRO A 33 13.56 18.38 -14.57
C PRO A 33 12.88 19.76 -14.40
N ASP A 34 12.57 20.44 -15.50
CA ASP A 34 11.94 21.78 -15.49
C ASP A 34 10.41 21.76 -15.31
N THR A 35 9.78 20.58 -15.28
CA THR A 35 8.34 20.47 -15.08
C THR A 35 7.98 20.96 -13.68
N PRO A 36 7.01 21.87 -13.49
CA PRO A 36 6.59 22.29 -12.14
C PRO A 36 6.12 21.10 -11.30
N PRO A 37 6.33 21.11 -9.97
CA PRO A 37 5.83 20.05 -9.10
C PRO A 37 4.31 19.96 -9.16
N SER A 38 3.80 18.75 -9.33
CA SER A 38 2.38 18.46 -9.24
C SER A 38 1.88 18.67 -7.81
N ALA A 39 0.56 18.83 -7.64
CA ALA A 39 -0.04 18.93 -6.31
C ALA A 39 0.26 17.69 -5.43
N MET A 40 0.43 16.52 -6.04
CA MET A 40 0.81 15.29 -5.34
C MET A 40 2.26 15.35 -4.84
N GLU A 41 3.18 15.85 -5.65
CA GLU A 41 4.59 16.02 -5.27
C GLU A 41 4.73 17.00 -4.10
N LEU A 42 4.03 18.14 -4.16
CA LEU A 42 4.03 19.13 -3.08
C LEU A 42 3.45 18.58 -1.77
N ARG A 43 2.35 17.81 -1.85
CA ARG A 43 1.76 17.15 -0.67
C ARG A 43 2.69 16.08 -0.10
N GLY A 44 3.31 15.29 -0.97
CA GLY A 44 4.30 14.29 -0.57
C GLY A 44 5.44 14.93 0.19
N GLU A 45 6.04 15.97 -0.37
CA GLU A 45 7.18 16.67 0.22
C GLU A 45 6.84 17.27 1.59
N ALA A 46 5.65 17.86 1.74
CA ALA A 46 5.16 18.35 3.04
C ALA A 46 5.01 17.23 4.09
N LEU A 47 4.87 15.97 3.64
CA LEU A 47 4.78 14.77 4.47
C LEU A 47 6.09 13.98 4.52
N GLY A 48 7.20 14.51 3.99
CA GLY A 48 8.50 13.85 3.95
C GLY A 48 8.63 12.75 2.88
N VAL A 49 7.72 12.68 1.91
CA VAL A 49 7.73 11.72 0.80
C VAL A 49 8.19 12.42 -0.48
N LYS A 50 9.38 12.05 -0.96
CA LYS A 50 9.92 12.57 -2.21
C LYS A 50 9.60 11.64 -3.37
N PHE A 51 8.79 12.09 -4.31
CA PHE A 51 8.54 11.36 -5.55
C PHE A 51 9.70 11.55 -6.51
N ALA A 52 10.27 10.44 -7.00
CA ALA A 52 11.28 10.49 -8.05
C ALA A 52 10.62 10.61 -9.43
N ARG A 53 11.19 11.48 -10.26
CA ARG A 53 10.77 11.71 -11.64
C ARG A 53 11.60 10.89 -12.62
N GLY A 54 11.08 10.75 -13.84
CA GLY A 54 11.84 10.10 -14.91
C GLY A 54 11.68 8.58 -14.96
N ARG A 55 10.66 8.01 -14.28
CA ARG A 55 10.40 6.57 -14.31
C ARG A 55 10.16 6.11 -15.76
N THR A 56 10.99 5.19 -16.24
CA THR A 56 10.95 4.64 -17.60
C THR A 56 10.29 3.27 -17.69
N PHE A 57 9.90 2.69 -16.55
CA PHE A 57 9.31 1.36 -16.48
C PHE A 57 8.20 1.32 -15.44
N GLN A 58 7.04 0.79 -15.84
CA GLN A 58 5.89 0.53 -15.00
C GLN A 58 5.84 -0.98 -14.68
N PRO A 59 6.11 -1.40 -13.44
CA PRO A 59 6.03 -2.80 -13.06
C PRO A 59 4.59 -3.28 -13.02
N HIS A 60 4.38 -4.56 -13.32
CA HIS A 60 3.17 -5.28 -12.96
C HIS A 60 3.20 -5.57 -11.45
N THR A 61 2.19 -5.15 -10.70
CA THR A 61 2.24 -5.14 -9.24
C THR A 61 1.72 -6.42 -8.59
N HIS A 62 1.36 -7.45 -9.35
CA HIS A 62 0.77 -8.66 -8.77
C HIS A 62 1.64 -9.32 -7.69
N ARG A 63 2.95 -9.44 -7.93
CA ARG A 63 3.88 -9.98 -6.92
C ARG A 63 3.91 -9.15 -5.65
N ALA A 64 3.77 -7.84 -5.75
CA ALA A 64 3.67 -6.97 -4.58
C ALA A 64 2.31 -7.09 -3.87
N LEU A 65 1.23 -7.39 -4.61
CA LEU A 65 -0.07 -7.71 -4.00
C LEU A 65 -0.01 -9.05 -3.26
N GLU A 66 0.62 -10.08 -3.84
CA GLU A 66 0.91 -11.35 -3.17
C GLU A 66 1.77 -11.14 -1.93
N ALA A 67 2.78 -10.28 -2.00
CA ALA A 67 3.61 -9.98 -0.84
C ALA A 67 2.85 -9.22 0.26
N GLY A 68 1.96 -8.29 -0.13
CA GLY A 68 1.08 -7.59 0.80
C GLY A 68 0.14 -8.55 1.55
N GLU A 69 -0.45 -9.50 0.83
CA GLU A 69 -1.29 -10.56 1.40
C GLU A 69 -0.48 -11.45 2.35
N TRP A 70 0.70 -11.91 1.92
CA TRP A 70 1.59 -12.72 2.76
C TRP A 70 1.93 -12.02 4.07
N VAL A 71 2.30 -10.73 3.99
CA VAL A 71 2.64 -9.93 5.18
C VAL A 71 1.42 -9.73 6.08
N GLY A 72 0.21 -9.62 5.52
CA GLY A 72 -1.03 -9.60 6.28
C GLY A 72 -1.29 -10.87 7.10
N GLN A 73 -0.86 -12.03 6.59
CA GLN A 73 -1.03 -13.33 7.25
C GLN A 73 0.04 -13.62 8.32
N HIS A 74 1.23 -13.01 8.19
CA HIS A 74 2.40 -13.35 9.01
C HIS A 74 2.87 -12.24 9.95
N GLY A 75 2.45 -10.99 9.73
CA GLY A 75 2.84 -9.84 10.53
C GLY A 75 1.71 -9.26 11.38
N ASP A 76 2.10 -8.46 12.37
CA ASP A 76 1.16 -7.61 13.09
C ASP A 76 0.80 -6.34 12.29
N THR A 77 -0.17 -5.55 12.77
CA THR A 77 -0.60 -4.30 12.12
C THR A 77 0.55 -3.31 11.88
N GLU A 78 1.55 -3.24 12.76
CA GLU A 78 2.70 -2.35 12.59
C GLU A 78 3.59 -2.81 11.44
N GLN A 79 3.90 -4.10 11.41
CA GLN A 79 4.72 -4.70 10.37
C GLN A 79 4.06 -4.57 9.00
N VAL A 80 2.74 -4.80 8.93
CA VAL A 80 1.96 -4.64 7.69
C VAL A 80 2.01 -3.19 7.19
N ILE A 81 1.78 -2.22 8.07
CA ILE A 81 1.82 -0.79 7.71
C ILE A 81 3.22 -0.39 7.24
N GLU A 82 4.25 -0.77 7.99
CA GLU A 82 5.63 -0.42 7.67
C GLU A 82 6.08 -1.08 6.36
N TYR A 83 5.68 -2.33 6.10
CA TYR A 83 5.99 -3.02 4.85
C TYR A 83 5.39 -2.29 3.64
N HIS A 84 4.11 -1.91 3.71
CA HIS A 84 3.48 -1.13 2.63
C HIS A 84 4.15 0.25 2.45
N ARG A 85 4.53 0.93 3.54
CA ARG A 85 5.29 2.20 3.45
C ARG A 85 6.63 2.01 2.74
N ARG A 86 7.33 0.93 3.04
CA ARG A 86 8.60 0.56 2.39
C ARG A 86 8.41 0.26 0.91
N LEU A 87 7.39 -0.52 0.53
CA LEU A 87 7.09 -0.76 -0.88
C LEU A 87 6.71 0.53 -1.63
N PHE A 88 5.97 1.44 -1.00
CA PHE A 88 5.68 2.75 -1.58
C PHE A 88 6.96 3.58 -1.76
N ARG A 89 7.89 3.56 -0.82
CA ARG A 89 9.19 4.24 -0.96
C ARG A 89 10.01 3.62 -2.09
N ALA A 90 10.19 2.29 -2.08
CA ALA A 90 10.91 1.55 -3.11
C ALA A 90 10.38 1.88 -4.51
N HIS A 91 9.04 1.95 -4.65
CA HIS A 91 8.40 2.31 -5.90
C HIS A 91 8.46 3.81 -6.24
N PHE A 92 7.93 4.68 -5.38
CA PHE A 92 7.74 6.09 -5.74
C PHE A 92 9.01 6.94 -5.59
N THR A 93 9.93 6.54 -4.73
CA THR A 93 11.14 7.30 -4.40
C THR A 93 12.39 6.66 -5.00
N ASP A 94 12.60 5.36 -4.78
CA ASP A 94 13.87 4.70 -5.15
C ASP A 94 13.86 4.12 -6.57
N HIS A 95 12.71 4.15 -7.23
CA HIS A 95 12.48 3.61 -8.58
C HIS A 95 12.73 2.10 -8.75
N GLU A 96 12.78 1.37 -7.64
CA GLU A 96 12.91 -0.08 -7.66
C GLU A 96 11.68 -0.73 -8.30
N SER A 97 11.90 -1.95 -8.82
CA SER A 97 10.86 -2.74 -9.45
C SER A 97 10.18 -3.63 -8.42
N LEU A 98 8.87 -3.45 -8.26
CA LEU A 98 8.05 -4.32 -7.41
C LEU A 98 7.76 -5.69 -8.03
N MET A 99 8.37 -6.00 -9.18
CA MET A 99 8.39 -7.36 -9.76
C MET A 99 9.57 -8.18 -9.25
N ASP A 100 10.57 -7.53 -8.67
CA ASP A 100 11.79 -8.16 -8.15
C ASP A 100 11.52 -8.77 -6.77
N LEU A 101 11.68 -10.09 -6.69
CA LEU A 101 11.45 -10.83 -5.45
C LEU A 101 12.47 -10.48 -4.37
N ASP A 102 13.69 -10.08 -4.76
CA ASP A 102 14.70 -9.67 -3.79
C ASP A 102 14.34 -8.34 -3.14
N VAL A 103 13.74 -7.41 -3.87
CA VAL A 103 13.20 -6.15 -3.31
C VAL A 103 12.08 -6.45 -2.33
N LEU A 104 11.11 -7.30 -2.72
CA LEU A 104 9.96 -7.64 -1.86
C LEU A 104 10.39 -8.37 -0.58
N ALA A 105 11.32 -9.32 -0.69
CA ALA A 105 11.87 -10.07 0.44
C ALA A 105 12.70 -9.19 1.37
N ARG A 106 13.57 -8.34 0.81
CA ARG A 106 14.42 -7.41 1.58
C ARG A 106 13.58 -6.46 2.41
N GLU A 107 12.52 -5.89 1.85
CA GLU A 107 11.65 -4.98 2.61
C GLU A 107 10.88 -5.71 3.72
N ALA A 108 10.56 -7.00 3.57
CA ALA A 108 9.90 -7.79 4.61
C ALA A 108 10.88 -8.12 5.75
N THR A 109 12.13 -8.47 5.41
CA THR A 109 13.20 -8.61 6.41
C THR A 109 13.42 -7.32 7.20
N ALA A 110 13.32 -6.17 6.55
CA ALA A 110 13.48 -4.88 7.21
C ALA A 110 12.35 -4.54 8.20
N THR A 111 11.19 -5.22 8.13
CA THR A 111 10.12 -5.15 9.13
C THR A 111 10.18 -6.27 10.18
N GLY A 112 11.23 -7.08 10.17
CA GLY A 112 11.41 -8.20 11.09
C GLY A 112 10.65 -9.47 10.71
N LEU A 113 10.11 -9.55 9.49
CA LEU A 113 9.48 -10.77 8.96
C LEU A 113 10.49 -11.66 8.24
N ASP A 114 10.13 -12.93 8.04
CA ASP A 114 10.98 -13.88 7.31
C ASP A 114 10.89 -13.61 5.79
N GLY A 115 11.82 -12.78 5.30
CA GLY A 115 11.91 -12.46 3.87
C GLY A 115 12.27 -13.67 2.99
N ALA A 116 12.95 -14.68 3.54
CA ALA A 116 13.27 -15.89 2.78
C ALA A 116 12.03 -16.77 2.59
N ALA A 117 11.19 -16.89 3.62
CA ALA A 117 9.90 -17.55 3.52
C ALA A 117 8.97 -16.83 2.54
N LEU A 118 8.86 -15.49 2.64
CA LEU A 118 8.10 -14.69 1.67
C LEU A 118 8.58 -14.95 0.23
N ARG A 119 9.90 -14.92 0.01
CA ARG A 119 10.46 -15.17 -1.32
C ARG A 119 10.04 -16.54 -1.85
N ALA A 120 10.15 -17.58 -1.04
CA ALA A 120 9.79 -18.95 -1.45
C ALA A 120 8.30 -19.06 -1.83
N ASP A 121 7.42 -18.43 -1.06
CA ASP A 121 5.97 -18.43 -1.34
C ASP A 121 5.64 -17.65 -2.62
N LEU A 122 6.32 -16.53 -2.87
CA LEU A 122 6.19 -15.77 -4.12
C LEU A 122 6.76 -16.54 -5.33
N GLU A 123 7.85 -17.28 -5.17
CA GLU A 123 8.42 -18.12 -6.23
C GLU A 123 7.51 -19.29 -6.59
N SER A 124 6.85 -19.88 -5.60
CA SER A 124 5.91 -20.98 -5.81
C SER A 124 4.54 -20.52 -6.34
N GLY A 125 4.22 -19.23 -6.21
CA GLY A 125 2.92 -18.67 -6.56
C GLY A 125 1.80 -19.10 -5.60
N ALA A 126 2.13 -19.41 -4.34
CA ALA A 126 1.20 -19.97 -3.36
C ALA A 126 -0.01 -19.05 -3.11
N LEU A 127 0.17 -17.73 -3.20
CA LEU A 127 -0.86 -16.72 -2.94
C LEU A 127 -1.56 -16.22 -4.20
N ARG A 128 -1.16 -16.69 -5.39
CA ARG A 128 -1.66 -16.18 -6.67
C ARG A 128 -3.19 -16.21 -6.74
N ALA A 129 -3.78 -17.38 -6.50
CA ALA A 129 -5.22 -17.59 -6.61
C ALA A 129 -6.01 -16.75 -5.59
N GLN A 130 -5.50 -16.63 -4.37
CA GLN A 130 -6.13 -15.83 -3.32
C GLN A 130 -6.11 -14.34 -3.67
N VAL A 131 -5.00 -13.84 -4.21
CA VAL A 131 -4.89 -12.44 -4.66
C VAL A 131 -5.80 -12.18 -5.86
N ASP A 132 -5.84 -13.09 -6.83
CA ASP A 132 -6.75 -12.99 -7.98
C ASP A 132 -8.21 -12.92 -7.49
N GLU A 133 -8.62 -13.78 -6.53
CA GLU A 133 -9.96 -13.74 -5.93
C GLU A 133 -10.24 -12.42 -5.19
N GLY A 134 -9.27 -11.91 -4.42
CA GLY A 134 -9.41 -10.63 -3.71
C GLY A 134 -9.54 -9.42 -4.64
N ILE A 135 -8.85 -9.45 -5.78
CA ILE A 135 -8.96 -8.43 -6.83
C ILE A 135 -10.35 -8.47 -7.45
N GLU A 136 -10.82 -9.66 -7.84
CA GLU A 136 -12.16 -9.83 -8.40
C GLU A 136 -13.25 -9.43 -7.41
N HIS A 137 -13.09 -9.76 -6.13
CA HIS A 137 -13.99 -9.31 -5.07
C HIS A 137 -14.04 -7.79 -4.99
N SER A 138 -12.89 -7.12 -5.00
CA SER A 138 -12.80 -5.65 -4.95
C SER A 138 -13.54 -5.01 -6.14
N TYR A 139 -13.42 -5.58 -7.34
CA TYR A 139 -14.20 -5.14 -8.50
C TYR A 139 -15.69 -5.42 -8.34
N ALA A 140 -16.07 -6.59 -7.82
CA ALA A 140 -17.46 -7.01 -7.64
C ALA A 140 -18.23 -6.11 -6.66
N ILE A 141 -17.57 -5.59 -5.63
CA ILE A 141 -18.17 -4.64 -4.67
C ILE A 141 -18.14 -3.17 -5.17
N GLY A 142 -17.66 -2.94 -6.40
CA GLY A 142 -17.74 -1.63 -7.08
C GLY A 142 -16.55 -0.69 -6.82
N VAL A 143 -15.41 -1.20 -6.33
CA VAL A 143 -14.19 -0.38 -6.21
C VAL A 143 -13.68 -0.04 -7.60
N THR A 144 -13.53 1.27 -7.87
CA THR A 144 -13.08 1.78 -9.19
C THR A 144 -11.92 2.78 -9.10
N ALA A 145 -11.52 3.17 -7.89
CA ALA A 145 -10.41 4.07 -7.63
C ALA A 145 -9.74 3.73 -6.30
N ILE A 146 -8.46 4.08 -6.15
CA ILE A 146 -7.70 3.89 -4.92
C ILE A 146 -7.07 5.21 -4.43
N PRO A 147 -6.86 5.37 -3.11
CA PRO A 147 -7.31 4.45 -2.06
C PRO A 147 -8.85 4.49 -1.90
N THR A 148 -9.46 3.33 -1.65
CA THR A 148 -10.85 3.21 -1.19
C THR A 148 -10.84 2.49 0.14
N PHE A 149 -11.58 3.02 1.11
CA PHE A 149 -11.70 2.46 2.45
C PHE A 149 -13.11 1.93 2.64
N ILE A 150 -13.24 0.63 2.91
CA ILE A 150 -14.51 -0.01 3.23
C ILE A 150 -14.59 -0.17 4.75
N PHE A 151 -15.73 0.18 5.32
CA PHE A 151 -16.00 0.10 6.75
C PHE A 151 -17.19 -0.82 7.02
N ASP A 152 -16.95 -1.93 7.72
CA ASP A 152 -17.92 -2.97 8.10
C ASP A 152 -18.84 -3.40 6.93
N ASP A 153 -18.29 -3.47 5.71
CA ASP A 153 -19.02 -3.75 4.47
C ASP A 153 -20.26 -2.87 4.21
N LYS A 154 -20.34 -1.71 4.87
CA LYS A 154 -21.52 -0.82 4.88
C LYS A 154 -21.25 0.53 4.27
N TYR A 155 -20.06 1.08 4.50
CA TYR A 155 -19.67 2.41 4.03
C TYR A 155 -18.38 2.33 3.24
N ALA A 156 -18.33 3.08 2.14
CA ALA A 156 -17.13 3.27 1.35
C ALA A 156 -16.71 4.75 1.36
N VAL A 157 -15.43 5.02 1.59
CA VAL A 157 -14.82 6.34 1.42
C VAL A 157 -13.80 6.23 0.30
N VAL A 158 -14.05 6.92 -0.81
CA VAL A 158 -13.19 6.88 -2.01
C VAL A 158 -12.27 8.09 -2.02
N GLY A 159 -10.97 7.85 -2.06
CA GLY A 159 -9.92 8.86 -2.13
C GLY A 159 -9.21 9.14 -0.80
N ALA A 160 -8.10 9.87 -0.89
CA ALA A 160 -7.28 10.26 0.25
C ALA A 160 -7.91 11.47 0.99
N HIS A 161 -8.91 11.20 1.82
CA HIS A 161 -9.58 12.21 2.63
C HIS A 161 -8.81 12.58 3.91
N GLU A 162 -9.15 13.73 4.49
CA GLU A 162 -8.64 14.20 5.77
C GLU A 162 -9.08 13.29 6.93
N TYR A 163 -8.25 13.16 7.98
CA TYR A 163 -8.54 12.32 9.16
C TYR A 163 -9.95 12.53 9.78
N PRO A 164 -10.48 13.77 9.92
CA PRO A 164 -11.83 13.97 10.46
C PRO A 164 -12.95 13.30 9.64
N THR A 165 -12.74 13.03 8.36
CA THR A 165 -13.72 12.29 7.54
C THR A 165 -13.86 10.86 8.01
N PHE A 166 -12.73 10.19 8.26
CA PHE A 166 -12.73 8.82 8.78
C PHE A 166 -13.29 8.75 10.20
N VAL A 167 -12.99 9.73 11.06
CA VAL A 167 -13.56 9.82 12.41
C VAL A 167 -15.09 9.84 12.37
N ARG A 168 -15.70 10.67 11.51
CA ARG A 168 -17.16 10.73 11.38
C ARG A 168 -17.78 9.38 10.97
N VAL A 169 -17.13 8.65 10.06
CA VAL A 169 -17.60 7.32 9.63
C VAL A 169 -17.52 6.32 10.79
N LEU A 170 -16.41 6.30 11.53
CA LEU A 170 -16.23 5.44 12.69
C LEU A 170 -17.24 5.73 13.81
N GLU A 171 -17.49 7.01 14.10
CA GLU A 171 -18.51 7.44 15.06
C GLU A 171 -19.91 6.99 14.64
N GLN A 172 -20.25 7.12 13.36
CA GLN A 172 -21.53 6.68 12.80
C GLN A 172 -21.71 5.15 12.88
N LEU A 173 -20.62 4.39 12.80
CA LEU A 173 -20.61 2.94 12.99
C LEU A 173 -20.58 2.51 14.46
N GLY A 174 -20.42 3.45 15.40
CA GLY A 174 -20.31 3.15 16.82
C GLY A 174 -19.01 2.46 17.21
N ALA A 175 -17.93 2.66 16.42
CA ALA A 175 -16.62 2.13 16.76
C ALA A 175 -16.15 2.66 18.13
N ARG A 176 -15.50 1.80 18.92
CA ARG A 176 -15.01 2.21 20.25
C ARG A 176 -13.71 2.99 20.11
N ARG A 177 -13.64 4.19 20.69
CA ARG A 177 -12.37 4.88 20.90
C ARG A 177 -11.61 4.22 22.06
N ARG A 178 -10.31 3.98 21.88
CA ARG A 178 -9.45 3.42 22.94
C ARG A 178 -9.33 4.43 24.08
N GLU A 179 -9.44 3.96 25.31
CA GLU A 179 -9.23 4.80 26.50
C GLU A 179 -7.77 5.25 26.61
N THR A 180 -6.84 4.37 26.24
CA THR A 180 -5.43 4.68 26.07
C THR A 180 -5.03 4.39 24.62
N PRO A 181 -4.75 5.42 23.80
CA PRO A 181 -4.26 5.22 22.45
C PRO A 181 -2.93 4.45 22.42
N LEU A 182 -2.70 3.67 21.37
CA LEU A 182 -1.40 3.06 21.15
C LEU A 182 -0.33 4.14 20.91
N PRO A 183 0.92 3.92 21.34
CA PRO A 183 2.01 4.86 21.15
C PRO A 183 2.14 5.25 19.68
N GLN A 184 2.41 6.52 19.40
CA GLN A 184 2.75 6.93 18.04
C GLN A 184 4.11 6.34 17.65
N PRO A 185 4.31 5.96 16.39
CA PRO A 185 5.64 5.55 15.94
C PRO A 185 6.57 6.77 16.05
N PRO A 186 7.88 6.56 16.25
CA PRO A 186 8.83 7.66 16.19
C PRO A 186 8.66 8.42 14.87
N GLU A 187 8.73 9.75 14.91
CA GLU A 187 8.66 10.52 13.68
C GLU A 187 9.74 10.02 12.71
N PRO A 188 9.42 9.86 11.41
CA PRO A 188 10.42 9.48 10.44
C PRO A 188 11.56 10.50 10.51
N SER A 189 12.79 9.99 10.64
CA SER A 189 13.98 10.84 10.63
C SER A 189 13.91 11.71 9.36
N ARG A 190 13.91 13.03 9.53
CA ARG A 190 14.05 13.97 8.42
C ARG A 190 15.45 13.77 7.82
N ALA A 191 15.55 12.91 6.81
CA ALA A 191 16.74 12.75 5.98
C ALA A 191 16.85 13.90 4.96
#